data_AF-A0A2V8MGD8-F1
#
_entry.id   AF-A0A2V8MGD8-F1
#
_cell.length_a   1.000
_cell.length_b   1.000
_cell.length_c   1.000
_cell.angle_alpha   90.00
_cell.angle_beta   90.00
_cell.angle_gamma   90.00
#
_symmetry.space_group_name_H-M   'P 1'
#
loop_
_entity.id
_entity.type
_entity.pdbx_description
1 polymer ?
#
loop_
_entity_poly.entity_id
_entity_poly.type
_entity_poly.pdbx_seq_one_letter_code
_entity_poly.pdbx_strand_id
1 'polypeptide(L)'
;MEMRDRFARSSCLRTAFGSGFISFICRCGREGRHRGNEHLRRAIERLYRRGEWQRRRFSRLRQRWRYGHPHRERLDVGELQEGRRSDGHALQEQRGTFVDVTREAGLLKRGWGMGVCAGDYDNNGYTDFYVTAYGPNVLFHNNGNGSFTEVTAAAGVGDTHWSTNCAFGDYDRDGRLDLYVANYMAFDEKSTPRRGKDSKCRFLGVDVFCGPQGLQGEPDVLFHNNGNGTFTDATRAAGIKDPNYYGFGVIFSDFDNDGWPDIYVANDGNPNFLFPNNGNGTFTEVGVLSGTALNEAGRAQSGMGVAVGDYDANGLFDIFVTNFAGDTNTLYQNMGKLLFADTTSIAGLGEISLQYLGWGAGFEDFDNDGLPDIFVANGHVYPQVDTLDAGQHYAQRKEIYRNLDGGKFRELARDLGGDVLIPKSSRGAAFGDLSI
;
A
#
# COMPACT_ATOMS: atom_id res chain seq x y z
N MET A 1 -20.63 -0.82 47.37
CA MET A 1 -21.01 0.52 47.85
C MET A 1 -19.73 1.33 47.81
N GLU A 2 -19.66 2.28 46.86
CA GLU A 2 -18.65 3.36 46.68
C GLU A 2 -17.16 2.98 46.73
N MET A 3 -16.40 3.07 45.64
CA MET A 3 -15.88 4.33 45.10
C MET A 3 -15.66 4.24 43.58
N ARG A 4 -16.32 5.13 42.86
CA ARG A 4 -16.02 5.56 41.49
C ARG A 4 -15.22 6.87 41.55
N ASP A 5 -14.50 7.12 40.47
CA ASP A 5 -13.99 8.42 40.01
C ASP A 5 -12.80 9.03 40.76
N ARG A 6 -11.62 8.95 40.11
CA ARG A 6 -10.69 10.07 39.86
C ARG A 6 -9.45 9.57 39.10
N PHE A 7 -9.52 9.53 37.77
CA PHE A 7 -8.40 9.80 36.87
C PHE A 7 -8.99 10.29 35.54
N ALA A 8 -9.34 11.56 35.53
CA ALA A 8 -9.59 12.33 34.32
C ALA A 8 -8.57 13.47 34.32
N ARG A 9 -7.63 13.42 33.37
CA ARG A 9 -6.86 14.52 32.74
C ARG A 9 -5.49 14.01 32.31
N SER A 10 -5.35 13.70 31.02
CA SER A 10 -4.18 14.06 30.19
C SER A 10 -4.29 13.48 28.77
N SER A 11 -3.93 14.32 27.79
CA SER A 11 -3.45 14.00 26.43
C SER A 11 -4.40 13.29 25.44
N CYS A 12 -5.07 14.11 24.61
CA CYS A 12 -5.32 13.78 23.21
C CYS A 12 -4.00 14.04 22.44
N LEU A 13 -3.23 12.98 22.18
CA LEU A 13 -2.27 12.95 21.08
C LEU A 13 -2.90 12.06 20.02
N ARG A 14 -3.31 12.64 18.90
CA ARG A 14 -3.58 11.89 17.67
C ARG A 14 -2.24 11.82 16.94
N THR A 15 -1.53 10.72 17.10
CA THR A 15 -0.38 10.39 16.26
C THR A 15 -0.93 9.76 14.98
N ALA A 16 -0.72 10.45 13.85
CA ALA A 16 -0.97 9.90 12.53
C ALA A 16 0.18 8.94 12.21
N PHE A 17 -0.09 7.64 12.16
CA PHE A 17 0.87 6.66 11.66
C PHE A 17 0.56 6.40 10.19
N GLY A 18 1.55 6.66 9.34
CA GLY A 18 1.49 6.64 7.89
C GLY A 18 1.60 5.26 7.26
N SER A 19 0.75 4.31 7.62
CA SER A 19 0.32 3.33 6.61
C SER A 19 -0.67 4.04 5.68
N GLY A 20 -0.79 3.60 4.42
CA GLY A 20 -1.77 4.12 3.46
C GLY A 20 -3.22 3.88 3.91
N PHE A 21 -3.63 4.53 4.99
CA PHE A 21 -4.97 4.56 5.53
C PHE A 21 -5.86 5.35 4.57
N ILE A 22 -6.67 4.63 3.79
CA ILE A 22 -7.82 5.25 3.15
C ILE A 22 -8.86 5.46 4.25
N SER A 23 -8.87 6.66 4.84
CA SER A 23 -9.95 7.06 5.73
C SER A 23 -11.23 7.24 4.91
N PHE A 24 -12.19 6.33 5.08
CA PHE A 24 -13.54 6.55 4.59
C PHE A 24 -14.21 7.60 5.46
N ILE A 25 -14.51 8.76 4.88
CA ILE A 25 -15.30 9.80 5.56
C ILE A 25 -16.72 9.27 5.76
N CYS A 26 -17.04 8.85 6.98
CA CYS A 26 -18.41 8.68 7.41
C CYS A 26 -18.71 9.56 8.62
N ARG A 27 -19.57 10.55 8.41
CA ARG A 27 -20.00 11.53 9.41
C ARG A 27 -21.15 10.93 10.23
N CYS A 28 -21.04 10.84 11.55
CA CYS A 28 -22.22 10.99 12.41
C CYS A 28 -21.88 11.27 13.88
N GLY A 29 -22.65 12.18 14.48
CA GLY A 29 -22.45 12.67 15.83
C GLY A 29 -23.25 11.93 16.92
N ARG A 30 -22.76 12.14 18.15
CA ARG A 30 -23.37 11.97 19.49
C ARG A 30 -23.61 10.55 20.05
N GLU A 31 -22.78 10.25 21.05
CA GLU A 31 -23.03 9.62 22.36
C GLU A 31 -24.02 8.43 22.48
N GLY A 32 -23.48 7.24 22.80
CA GLY A 32 -24.22 6.12 23.38
C GLY A 32 -23.30 5.01 23.91
N ARG A 33 -23.49 4.59 25.16
CA ARG A 33 -22.56 3.74 25.96
C ARG A 33 -22.57 2.25 25.59
N HIS A 34 -21.38 1.63 25.62
CA HIS A 34 -21.11 0.20 25.57
C HIS A 34 -21.80 -0.62 26.68
N ARG A 35 -22.61 -1.62 26.30
CA ARG A 35 -22.77 -2.92 26.99
C ARG A 35 -23.23 -3.98 25.99
N GLY A 36 -22.31 -4.85 25.55
CA GLY A 36 -22.69 -5.98 24.71
C GLY A 36 -21.51 -6.69 24.09
N ASN A 37 -20.65 -7.34 24.89
CA ASN A 37 -19.65 -8.24 24.29
C ASN A 37 -19.27 -9.49 25.11
N GLU A 38 -20.08 -9.85 26.11
CA GLU A 38 -19.81 -11.05 26.93
C GLU A 38 -20.58 -12.29 26.46
N HIS A 39 -21.69 -12.09 25.73
CA HIS A 39 -22.48 -13.20 25.17
C HIS A 39 -21.93 -13.72 23.85
N LEU A 40 -21.31 -12.86 23.04
CA LEU A 40 -20.74 -13.23 21.74
C LEU A 40 -19.46 -14.07 21.91
N ARG A 41 -18.57 -13.63 22.82
CA ARG A 41 -17.37 -14.39 23.20
C ARG A 41 -17.69 -15.80 23.72
N ARG A 42 -18.70 -15.94 24.58
CA ARG A 42 -19.14 -17.26 25.10
C ARG A 42 -19.85 -18.13 24.06
N ALA A 43 -20.35 -17.57 22.97
CA ALA A 43 -20.96 -18.31 21.87
C ALA A 43 -19.87 -18.84 20.92
N ILE A 44 -18.84 -18.04 20.64
CA ILE A 44 -17.70 -18.41 19.79
C ILE A 44 -16.83 -19.47 20.49
N GLU A 45 -16.55 -19.32 21.79
CA GLU A 45 -15.79 -20.33 22.56
C GLU A 45 -16.51 -21.68 22.66
N ARG A 46 -17.85 -21.70 22.59
CA ARG A 46 -18.64 -22.96 22.56
C ARG A 46 -18.62 -23.63 21.20
N LEU A 47 -18.53 -22.86 20.12
CA LEU A 47 -18.44 -23.37 18.75
C LEU A 47 -17.05 -23.96 18.46
N TYR A 48 -15.99 -23.47 19.12
CA TYR A 48 -14.63 -24.01 18.97
C TYR A 48 -14.36 -25.31 19.75
N ARG A 49 -15.00 -25.56 20.89
CA ARG A 49 -14.70 -26.75 21.73
C ARG A 49 -15.34 -28.07 21.29
N ARG A 50 -16.25 -28.06 20.31
CA ARG A 50 -16.87 -29.29 19.79
C ARG A 50 -16.54 -29.43 18.31
N GLY A 51 -15.53 -30.25 18.01
CA GLY A 51 -15.14 -30.60 16.64
C GLY A 51 -16.21 -31.42 15.91
N GLU A 52 -17.27 -30.76 15.45
CA GLU A 52 -18.29 -31.34 14.55
C GLU A 52 -18.50 -30.41 13.34
N TRP A 53 -17.59 -30.47 12.36
CA TRP A 53 -17.81 -29.88 11.04
C TRP A 53 -18.24 -30.97 10.05
N GLN A 54 -19.49 -31.42 10.16
CA GLN A 54 -20.14 -32.24 9.13
C GLN A 54 -21.58 -31.77 8.91
N ARG A 55 -21.82 -31.23 7.71
CA ARG A 55 -23.08 -31.14 6.95
C ARG A 55 -24.37 -31.48 7.73
N ARG A 56 -25.12 -30.46 8.18
CA ARG A 56 -26.60 -30.35 8.10
C ARG A 56 -27.14 -29.24 9.02
N ARG A 57 -27.45 -28.06 8.45
CA ARG A 57 -28.66 -27.23 8.69
C ARG A 57 -28.46 -25.80 8.16
N PHE A 58 -28.49 -25.64 6.83
CA PHE A 58 -28.85 -24.37 6.20
C PHE A 58 -29.71 -24.63 4.94
N SER A 59 -30.70 -25.54 5.06
CA SER A 59 -31.64 -25.85 3.98
C SER A 59 -33.01 -25.15 4.10
N ARG A 60 -33.16 -24.13 4.96
CA ARG A 60 -34.43 -23.39 5.10
C ARG A 60 -34.37 -21.87 4.89
N LEU A 61 -33.32 -21.36 4.23
CA LEU A 61 -33.25 -19.96 3.76
C LEU A 61 -32.94 -19.85 2.24
N ARG A 62 -33.13 -20.94 1.48
CA ARG A 62 -32.84 -20.99 0.03
C ARG A 62 -33.99 -20.54 -0.89
N GLN A 63 -34.98 -19.80 -0.40
CA GLN A 63 -36.05 -19.26 -1.25
C GLN A 63 -36.46 -17.84 -0.84
N ARG A 64 -35.56 -16.86 -1.05
CA ARG A 64 -35.88 -15.45 -1.38
C ARG A 64 -34.60 -14.63 -1.57
N TRP A 65 -33.75 -15.07 -2.50
CA TRP A 65 -32.69 -14.24 -3.08
C TRP A 65 -32.72 -14.51 -4.59
N ARG A 66 -33.72 -13.93 -5.26
CA ARG A 66 -33.59 -13.69 -6.70
C ARG A 66 -32.70 -12.46 -6.79
N TYR A 67 -31.44 -12.64 -7.15
CA TYR A 67 -30.62 -11.58 -7.71
C TYR A 67 -31.39 -10.99 -8.90
N GLY A 68 -32.03 -9.84 -8.70
CA GLY A 68 -32.35 -8.96 -9.80
C GLY A 68 -31.01 -8.51 -10.36
N HIS A 69 -30.75 -8.80 -11.63
CA HIS A 69 -29.61 -8.27 -12.35
C HIS A 69 -29.54 -6.74 -12.11
N PRO A 70 -28.50 -6.21 -11.45
CA PRO A 70 -28.16 -4.83 -11.65
C PRO A 70 -27.73 -4.71 -13.11
N HIS A 71 -28.18 -3.67 -13.78
CA HIS A 71 -27.66 -3.29 -15.09
C HIS A 71 -26.13 -3.40 -15.04
N ARG A 72 -25.57 -4.32 -15.84
CA ARG A 72 -24.15 -4.31 -16.17
C ARG A 72 -23.93 -3.06 -17.01
N GLU A 73 -23.72 -1.92 -16.37
CA GLU A 73 -22.77 -0.97 -16.94
C GLU A 73 -21.43 -1.70 -16.90
N ARG A 74 -21.08 -2.30 -18.05
CA ARG A 74 -19.69 -2.64 -18.32
C ARG A 74 -18.93 -1.34 -18.09
N LEU A 75 -18.01 -1.33 -17.12
CA LEU A 75 -16.81 -0.52 -17.27
C LEU A 75 -16.35 -0.73 -18.72
N ASP A 76 -16.42 0.32 -19.53
CA ASP A 76 -16.16 0.21 -20.95
C ASP A 76 -14.66 0.04 -21.15
N VAL A 77 -14.21 -1.21 -20.97
CA VAL A 77 -12.82 -1.64 -21.15
C VAL A 77 -12.36 -1.38 -22.60
N GLY A 78 -13.29 -1.05 -23.51
CA GLY A 78 -13.00 -0.62 -24.87
C GLY A 78 -12.25 0.71 -24.95
N GLU A 79 -12.49 1.67 -24.05
CA GLU A 79 -11.79 2.97 -24.11
C GLU A 79 -10.30 2.85 -23.72
N LEU A 80 -9.97 1.93 -22.81
CA LEU A 80 -8.58 1.63 -22.43
C LEU A 80 -7.78 0.95 -23.56
N GLN A 81 -8.44 0.19 -24.44
CA GLN A 81 -7.79 -0.48 -25.58
C GLN A 81 -7.42 0.47 -26.73
N GLU A 82 -8.03 1.66 -26.80
CA GLU A 82 -7.76 2.67 -27.84
C GLU A 82 -6.74 3.74 -27.42
N GLY A 83 -6.10 3.61 -26.25
CA GLY A 83 -5.17 4.63 -25.73
C GLY A 83 -5.85 5.96 -25.37
N ARG A 84 -7.18 5.95 -25.19
CA ARG A 84 -7.91 7.12 -24.67
C ARG A 84 -7.69 7.19 -23.17
N ARG A 85 -7.28 8.37 -22.68
CA ARG A 85 -7.14 8.64 -21.24
C ARG A 85 -8.50 8.45 -20.58
N SER A 86 -8.58 7.60 -19.56
CA SER A 86 -9.78 7.46 -18.74
C SER A 86 -9.94 8.69 -17.84
N ASP A 87 -11.18 9.00 -17.48
CA ASP A 87 -11.44 9.85 -16.31
C ASP A 87 -10.85 9.15 -15.07
N GLY A 88 -10.66 9.91 -13.98
CA GLY A 88 -10.46 9.30 -12.67
C GLY A 88 -11.63 8.35 -12.35
N HIS A 89 -11.44 7.49 -11.34
CA HIS A 89 -12.52 6.62 -10.85
C HIS A 89 -12.65 6.82 -9.35
N ALA A 90 -13.72 7.49 -8.93
CA ALA A 90 -14.07 7.63 -7.53
C ALA A 90 -15.34 6.83 -7.25
N LEU A 91 -15.19 5.76 -6.46
CA LEU A 91 -16.29 4.91 -6.05
C LEU A 91 -16.56 5.13 -4.55
N GLN A 92 -17.79 5.47 -4.20
CA GLN A 92 -18.20 5.66 -2.81
C GLN A 92 -18.98 4.44 -2.29
N GLU A 93 -18.61 3.96 -1.11
CA GLU A 93 -19.39 2.93 -0.40
C GLU A 93 -20.73 3.52 0.05
N GLN A 94 -21.81 2.83 -0.30
CA GLN A 94 -23.15 3.10 0.15
C GLN A 94 -23.86 1.77 0.46
N ARG A 95 -23.87 1.36 1.74
CA ARG A 95 -24.65 0.21 2.27
C ARG A 95 -24.32 -1.13 1.60
N GLY A 96 -23.04 -1.44 1.49
CA GLY A 96 -22.48 -2.65 0.91
C GLY A 96 -22.36 -2.61 -0.61
N THR A 97 -22.55 -1.45 -1.23
CA THR A 97 -22.41 -1.26 -2.69
C THR A 97 -21.55 -0.05 -2.99
N PHE A 98 -20.86 -0.06 -4.13
CA PHE A 98 -20.07 1.07 -4.60
C PHE A 98 -20.82 1.82 -5.69
N VAL A 99 -20.92 3.14 -5.55
CA VAL A 99 -21.53 4.05 -6.52
C VAL A 99 -20.44 4.93 -7.13
N ASP A 100 -20.42 5.08 -8.45
CA ASP A 100 -19.51 6.00 -9.12
C ASP A 100 -19.95 7.45 -8.83
N VAL A 101 -19.07 8.19 -8.14
CA VAL A 101 -19.25 9.59 -7.77
C VAL A 101 -18.23 10.50 -8.46
N THR A 102 -17.45 9.98 -9.42
CA THR A 102 -16.30 10.67 -10.03
C THR A 102 -16.62 12.10 -10.46
N ARG A 103 -17.73 12.27 -11.20
CA ARG A 103 -18.16 13.56 -11.72
C ARG A 103 -18.65 14.49 -10.62
N GLU A 104 -19.44 13.98 -9.70
CA GLU A 104 -20.03 14.74 -8.59
C GLU A 104 -18.96 15.20 -7.60
N ALA A 105 -17.94 14.35 -7.39
CA ALA A 105 -16.81 14.61 -6.54
C ALA A 105 -15.76 15.55 -7.18
N GLY A 106 -15.88 15.89 -8.48
CA GLY A 106 -14.90 16.75 -9.16
C GLY A 106 -13.59 16.06 -9.55
N LEU A 107 -13.52 14.73 -9.51
CA LEU A 107 -12.31 13.93 -9.75
C LEU A 107 -12.16 13.51 -11.23
N LEU A 108 -12.37 14.45 -12.14
CA LEU A 108 -12.39 14.19 -13.60
C LEU A 108 -11.03 14.36 -14.30
N LYS A 109 -9.95 14.61 -13.57
CA LYS A 109 -8.63 14.80 -14.18
C LYS A 109 -8.21 13.51 -14.88
N ARG A 110 -7.96 13.59 -16.19
CA ARG A 110 -7.51 12.47 -17.03
C ARG A 110 -6.00 12.36 -17.05
N GLY A 111 -5.47 11.16 -16.86
CA GLY A 111 -4.04 10.88 -16.87
C GLY A 111 -3.75 9.39 -16.78
N TRP A 112 -2.46 9.05 -16.70
CA TRP A 112 -1.99 7.69 -16.42
C TRP A 112 -1.65 7.59 -14.94
N GLY A 113 -2.66 7.52 -14.08
CA GLY A 113 -2.47 7.43 -12.63
C GLY A 113 -1.77 6.13 -12.24
N MET A 114 -0.79 6.21 -11.34
CA MET A 114 0.03 5.08 -10.89
C MET A 114 -0.22 4.71 -9.44
N GLY A 115 -0.19 5.70 -8.55
CA GLY A 115 -0.40 5.54 -7.12
C GLY A 115 -1.19 6.70 -6.52
N VAL A 116 -1.56 6.55 -5.26
CA VAL A 116 -2.29 7.57 -4.50
C VAL A 116 -1.87 7.52 -3.04
N CYS A 117 -1.67 8.69 -2.44
CA CYS A 117 -1.54 8.85 -1.00
C CYS A 117 -2.56 9.86 -0.50
N ALA A 118 -2.93 9.71 0.77
CA ALA A 118 -3.99 10.46 1.41
C ALA A 118 -3.44 11.15 2.67
N GLY A 119 -3.77 12.42 2.86
CA GLY A 119 -3.30 13.23 3.98
C GLY A 119 -4.03 14.57 4.03
N ASP A 120 -4.24 15.11 5.23
CA ASP A 120 -4.80 16.46 5.44
C ASP A 120 -3.66 17.47 5.33
N TYR A 121 -3.33 17.88 4.09
CA TYR A 121 -2.09 18.64 3.83
C TYR A 121 -2.19 20.11 4.27
N ASP A 122 -3.41 20.63 4.39
CA ASP A 122 -3.66 22.02 4.79
C ASP A 122 -4.22 22.15 6.23
N ASN A 123 -4.26 21.04 6.98
CA ASN A 123 -4.71 20.96 8.37
C ASN A 123 -6.15 21.47 8.58
N ASN A 124 -7.03 21.26 7.60
CA ASN A 124 -8.42 21.71 7.66
C ASN A 124 -9.37 20.67 8.30
N GLY A 125 -8.87 19.47 8.62
CA GLY A 125 -9.60 18.36 9.20
C GLY A 125 -10.23 17.40 8.18
N TYR A 126 -9.96 17.57 6.88
CA TYR A 126 -10.44 16.72 5.80
C TYR A 126 -9.25 16.12 5.05
N THR A 127 -9.33 14.81 4.77
CA THR A 127 -8.27 14.11 4.03
C THR A 127 -8.29 14.50 2.55
N ASP A 128 -7.15 14.96 2.05
CA ASP A 128 -6.88 15.27 0.65
C ASP A 128 -6.19 14.10 -0.05
N PHE A 129 -6.09 14.16 -1.39
CA PHE A 129 -5.45 13.12 -2.19
C PHE A 129 -4.36 13.67 -3.10
N TYR A 130 -3.20 13.02 -3.11
CA TYR A 130 -2.17 13.23 -4.12
C TYR A 130 -2.07 11.98 -4.99
N VAL A 131 -2.18 12.17 -6.30
CA VAL A 131 -2.17 11.08 -7.29
C VAL A 131 -0.90 11.21 -8.13
N THR A 132 -0.07 10.16 -8.10
CA THR A 132 1.11 10.04 -8.94
C THR A 132 0.75 9.57 -10.34
N ALA A 133 1.53 9.92 -11.35
CA ALA A 133 1.22 9.60 -12.73
C ALA A 133 2.46 9.40 -13.62
N TYR A 134 2.25 8.72 -14.76
CA TYR A 134 3.09 8.96 -15.93
C TYR A 134 2.64 10.26 -16.60
N GLY A 135 3.36 11.34 -16.29
CA GLY A 135 3.01 12.73 -16.57
C GLY A 135 2.84 13.54 -15.29
N PRO A 136 2.22 14.73 -15.33
CA PRO A 136 2.09 15.56 -14.14
C PRO A 136 1.24 14.90 -13.07
N ASN A 137 1.79 14.82 -11.85
CA ASN A 137 1.06 14.44 -10.65
C ASN A 137 -0.05 15.45 -10.31
N VAL A 138 -1.00 15.04 -9.46
CA VAL A 138 -2.21 15.83 -9.19
C VAL A 138 -2.51 15.88 -7.69
N LEU A 139 -2.66 17.08 -7.13
CA LEU A 139 -3.16 17.28 -5.76
C LEU A 139 -4.63 17.72 -5.79
N PHE A 140 -5.46 17.01 -5.03
CA PHE A 140 -6.89 17.27 -4.85
C PHE A 140 -7.18 17.68 -3.41
N HIS A 141 -7.55 18.94 -3.23
CA HIS A 141 -8.05 19.48 -1.96
C HIS A 141 -9.50 19.04 -1.71
N ASN A 142 -9.79 18.55 -0.52
CA ASN A 142 -11.11 18.11 -0.08
C ASN A 142 -11.93 19.30 0.45
N ASN A 143 -13.02 19.62 -0.24
CA ASN A 143 -13.87 20.76 0.12
C ASN A 143 -14.76 20.49 1.36
N GLY A 144 -14.64 19.32 2.00
CA GLY A 144 -15.40 18.95 3.21
C GLY A 144 -16.86 18.58 2.99
N ASN A 145 -17.30 18.53 1.73
CA ASN A 145 -18.68 18.23 1.33
C ASN A 145 -18.80 17.03 0.38
N GLY A 146 -17.73 16.22 0.25
CA GLY A 146 -17.65 15.09 -0.67
C GLY A 146 -17.21 15.46 -2.09
N SER A 147 -16.84 16.73 -2.34
CA SER A 147 -16.20 17.17 -3.58
C SER A 147 -14.76 17.60 -3.37
N PHE A 148 -13.98 17.58 -4.45
CA PHE A 148 -12.57 17.87 -4.48
C PHE A 148 -12.24 18.96 -5.51
N THR A 149 -11.23 19.76 -5.20
CA THR A 149 -10.70 20.81 -6.08
C THR A 149 -9.26 20.47 -6.43
N GLU A 150 -8.91 20.46 -7.72
CA GLU A 150 -7.52 20.29 -8.15
C GLU A 150 -6.72 21.57 -7.89
N VAL A 151 -5.64 21.46 -7.12
CA VAL A 151 -4.83 22.59 -6.64
C VAL A 151 -3.33 22.45 -6.95
N THR A 152 -2.95 21.50 -7.80
CA THR A 152 -1.57 21.10 -8.09
C THR A 152 -0.67 22.28 -8.44
N ALA A 153 -1.11 23.13 -9.38
CA ALA A 153 -0.32 24.27 -9.83
C ALA A 153 -0.19 25.36 -8.77
N ALA A 154 -1.24 25.57 -7.97
CA ALA A 154 -1.22 26.52 -6.86
C ALA A 154 -0.32 26.04 -5.72
N ALA A 155 -0.32 24.74 -5.45
CA ALA A 155 0.48 24.11 -4.41
C ALA A 155 1.95 23.89 -4.82
N GLY A 156 2.27 23.85 -6.11
CA GLY A 156 3.64 23.71 -6.61
C GLY A 156 4.17 22.27 -6.59
N VAL A 157 3.28 21.27 -6.60
CA VAL A 157 3.61 19.83 -6.44
C VAL A 157 3.39 19.00 -7.70
N GLY A 158 3.32 19.64 -8.86
CA GLY A 158 3.08 18.97 -10.15
C GLY A 158 4.33 18.38 -10.77
N ASP A 159 5.01 17.46 -10.07
CA ASP A 159 6.16 16.74 -10.64
C ASP A 159 5.74 16.02 -11.94
N THR A 160 6.59 16.11 -12.96
CA THR A 160 6.36 15.60 -14.31
C THR A 160 7.19 14.37 -14.65
N HIS A 161 8.11 13.97 -13.77
CA HIS A 161 8.76 12.67 -13.84
C HIS A 161 7.70 11.56 -13.77
N TRP A 162 8.05 10.35 -14.20
CA TRP A 162 7.18 9.20 -14.02
C TRP A 162 7.18 8.78 -12.55
N SER A 163 6.20 9.28 -11.80
CA SER A 163 6.00 8.92 -10.40
C SER A 163 5.17 7.64 -10.24
N THR A 164 5.59 6.77 -9.34
CA THR A 164 4.93 5.46 -9.06
C THR A 164 4.13 5.50 -7.78
N ASN A 165 4.62 6.20 -6.75
CA ASN A 165 4.01 6.21 -5.42
C ASN A 165 4.38 7.48 -4.64
N CYS A 166 3.66 7.73 -3.56
CA CYS A 166 3.87 8.89 -2.70
C CYS A 166 3.51 8.56 -1.25
N ALA A 167 4.03 9.35 -0.32
CA ALA A 167 3.66 9.28 1.09
C ALA A 167 3.65 10.68 1.70
N PHE A 168 2.68 10.92 2.57
CA PHE A 168 2.67 12.11 3.43
C PHE A 168 3.33 11.78 4.77
N GLY A 169 4.12 12.72 5.31
CA GLY A 169 4.78 12.60 6.62
C GLY A 169 5.25 13.96 7.13
N ASP A 170 5.21 14.19 8.43
CA ASP A 170 5.66 15.44 9.08
C ASP A 170 7.13 15.27 9.49
N TYR A 171 8.06 15.42 8.53
CA TYR A 171 9.44 15.00 8.74
C TYR A 171 10.23 15.97 9.62
N ASP A 172 9.81 17.23 9.69
CA ASP A 172 10.45 18.23 10.54
C ASP A 172 9.67 18.53 11.84
N ARG A 173 8.54 17.82 12.05
CA ARG A 173 7.69 17.87 13.24
C ARG A 173 7.09 19.25 13.49
N ASP A 174 6.82 19.99 12.42
CA ASP A 174 6.18 21.30 12.47
C ASP A 174 4.65 21.23 12.56
N GLY A 175 4.09 20.01 12.52
CA GLY A 175 2.67 19.73 12.56
C GLY A 175 1.97 19.82 11.21
N ARG A 176 2.71 19.89 10.10
CA ARG A 176 2.19 19.89 8.72
C ARG A 176 2.73 18.68 7.98
N LEU A 177 1.89 18.09 7.14
CA LEU A 177 2.32 16.96 6.33
C LEU A 177 3.14 17.45 5.14
N ASP A 178 4.40 17.01 5.07
CA ASP A 178 5.26 17.08 3.90
C ASP A 178 4.96 15.90 2.96
N LEU A 179 5.47 15.94 1.73
CA LEU A 179 5.16 14.97 0.70
C LEU A 179 6.44 14.40 0.08
N TYR A 180 6.60 13.08 0.13
CA TYR A 180 7.61 12.36 -0.64
C TYR A 180 6.98 11.73 -1.88
N VAL A 181 7.66 11.84 -3.01
CA VAL A 181 7.24 11.26 -4.30
C VAL A 181 8.36 10.37 -4.82
N ALA A 182 8.04 9.09 -5.01
CA ALA A 182 8.93 8.11 -5.62
C ALA A 182 8.79 8.15 -7.15
N ASN A 183 9.91 8.32 -7.84
CA ASN A 183 10.03 8.42 -9.28
C ASN A 183 10.73 7.19 -9.86
N TYR A 184 10.25 6.74 -11.02
CA TYR A 184 10.64 5.48 -11.60
C TYR A 184 11.74 5.65 -12.63
N MET A 185 11.39 6.02 -13.87
CA MET A 185 12.38 6.12 -14.94
C MET A 185 11.93 7.04 -16.06
N ALA A 186 12.93 7.59 -16.75
CA ALA A 186 12.77 8.40 -17.94
C ALA A 186 12.38 7.49 -19.12
N PHE A 187 11.08 7.28 -19.27
CA PHE A 187 10.51 6.51 -20.38
C PHE A 187 10.23 7.39 -21.60
N ASP A 188 10.80 7.00 -22.74
CA ASP A 188 10.54 7.60 -24.04
C ASP A 188 10.20 6.52 -25.06
N GLU A 189 8.99 6.56 -25.60
CA GLU A 189 8.46 5.54 -26.52
C GLU A 189 9.34 5.32 -27.77
N LYS A 190 10.09 6.34 -28.20
CA LYS A 190 10.90 6.27 -29.42
C LYS A 190 12.24 5.57 -29.19
N SER A 191 12.82 5.75 -28.01
CA SER A 191 14.16 5.24 -27.65
C SER A 191 14.12 3.98 -26.81
N THR A 192 13.06 3.74 -26.04
CA THR A 192 12.91 2.50 -25.29
C THR A 192 12.78 1.30 -26.26
N PRO A 193 13.60 0.25 -26.09
CA PRO A 193 13.53 -0.92 -26.95
C PRO A 193 12.13 -1.52 -26.98
N ARG A 194 11.70 -1.99 -28.16
CA ARG A 194 10.43 -2.72 -28.28
C ARG A 194 10.59 -4.16 -27.79
N ARG A 195 9.48 -4.74 -27.37
CA ARG A 195 9.36 -6.16 -27.03
C ARG A 195 10.13 -7.06 -28.02
N GLY A 196 10.98 -7.93 -27.47
CA GLY A 196 11.78 -8.90 -28.23
C GLY A 196 12.96 -8.35 -29.02
N LYS A 197 13.24 -7.04 -28.96
CA LYS A 197 14.37 -6.43 -29.67
C LYS A 197 15.68 -6.48 -28.90
N ASP A 198 15.63 -6.53 -27.57
CA ASP A 198 16.77 -6.70 -26.69
C ASP A 198 16.59 -7.96 -25.83
N SER A 199 17.71 -8.62 -25.49
CA SER A 199 17.78 -9.64 -24.45
C SER A 199 17.12 -9.24 -23.12
N LYS A 200 17.17 -7.95 -22.76
CA LYS A 200 16.54 -7.38 -21.56
C LYS A 200 15.00 -7.33 -21.64
N CYS A 201 14.44 -7.58 -22.83
CA CYS A 201 13.00 -7.62 -23.08
C CYS A 201 12.54 -9.08 -23.26
N ARG A 202 13.19 -10.01 -22.55
CA ARG A 202 12.84 -11.43 -22.51
C ARG A 202 12.72 -11.89 -21.07
N PHE A 203 11.69 -12.67 -20.82
CA PHE A 203 11.45 -13.31 -19.54
C PHE A 203 11.19 -14.79 -19.78
N LEU A 204 11.98 -15.67 -19.16
CA LEU A 204 11.89 -17.13 -19.35
C LEU A 204 11.82 -17.57 -20.83
N GLY A 205 12.56 -16.87 -21.69
CA GLY A 205 12.67 -17.20 -23.13
C GLY A 205 11.55 -16.65 -24.02
N VAL A 206 10.51 -16.02 -23.47
CA VAL A 206 9.50 -15.30 -24.27
C VAL A 206 9.78 -13.81 -24.33
N ASP A 207 9.51 -13.22 -25.49
CA ASP A 207 9.59 -11.77 -25.67
C ASP A 207 8.50 -11.07 -24.83
N VAL A 208 8.90 -10.10 -24.01
CA VAL A 208 8.04 -9.32 -23.11
C VAL A 208 8.32 -7.82 -23.24
N PHE A 209 7.54 -6.98 -22.54
CA PHE A 209 7.92 -5.58 -22.38
C PHE A 209 9.26 -5.47 -21.64
N CYS A 210 10.07 -4.48 -21.99
CA CYS A 210 11.36 -4.32 -21.34
C CYS A 210 11.14 -3.81 -19.91
N GLY A 211 11.80 -4.46 -18.95
CA GLY A 211 11.89 -3.93 -17.59
C GLY A 211 12.77 -2.67 -17.53
N PRO A 212 12.89 -2.05 -16.35
CA PRO A 212 13.60 -0.78 -16.21
C PRO A 212 15.11 -0.92 -16.44
N GLN A 213 15.67 -2.12 -16.28
CA GLN A 213 17.10 -2.37 -16.38
C GLN A 213 17.75 -1.78 -17.64
N GLY A 214 18.61 -0.79 -17.43
CA GLY A 214 19.36 -0.10 -18.48
C GLY A 214 18.65 1.13 -19.07
N LEU A 215 17.49 1.50 -18.54
CA LEU A 215 16.88 2.82 -18.70
C LEU A 215 17.42 3.77 -17.63
N GLN A 216 17.28 5.08 -17.85
CA GLN A 216 17.69 6.09 -16.88
C GLN A 216 16.62 6.22 -15.80
N GLY A 217 16.97 5.96 -14.53
CA GLY A 217 16.10 6.25 -13.39
C GLY A 217 15.87 7.75 -13.21
N GLU A 218 14.76 8.12 -12.59
CA GLU A 218 14.42 9.52 -12.29
C GLU A 218 14.48 9.75 -10.78
N PRO A 219 15.00 10.90 -10.33
CA PRO A 219 15.24 11.13 -8.91
C PRO A 219 13.92 11.33 -8.16
N ASP A 220 13.82 10.72 -6.98
CA ASP A 220 12.75 11.00 -6.01
C ASP A 220 12.73 12.47 -5.56
N VAL A 221 11.56 12.96 -5.12
CA VAL A 221 11.36 14.34 -4.67
C VAL A 221 10.74 14.40 -3.28
N LEU A 222 11.33 15.20 -2.39
CA LEU A 222 10.75 15.58 -1.09
C LEU A 222 10.28 17.04 -1.15
N PHE A 223 8.99 17.25 -0.92
CA PHE A 223 8.33 18.55 -0.85
C PHE A 223 8.07 18.94 0.60
N HIS A 224 8.64 20.06 1.05
CA HIS A 224 8.35 20.66 2.35
C HIS A 224 7.11 21.53 2.30
N ASN A 225 6.21 21.39 3.29
CA ASN A 225 4.96 22.14 3.38
C ASN A 225 5.16 23.52 4.04
N ASN A 226 4.98 24.57 3.25
CA ASN A 226 5.19 25.95 3.70
C ASN A 226 4.10 26.49 4.65
N GLY A 227 3.04 25.71 4.91
CA GLY A 227 1.94 26.08 5.81
C GLY A 227 0.93 27.10 5.27
N ASN A 228 1.04 27.44 3.98
CA ASN A 228 0.11 28.32 3.27
C ASN A 228 -0.58 27.63 2.08
N GLY A 229 -0.60 26.30 2.08
CA GLY A 229 -1.12 25.47 1.00
C GLY A 229 -0.17 25.30 -0.19
N THR A 230 1.09 25.71 -0.06
CA THR A 230 2.14 25.53 -1.07
C THR A 230 3.30 24.71 -0.51
N PHE A 231 4.09 24.14 -1.42
CA PHE A 231 5.25 23.33 -1.10
C PHE A 231 6.52 23.89 -1.74
N THR A 232 7.66 23.55 -1.12
CA THR A 232 9.01 23.82 -1.63
C THR A 232 9.73 22.50 -1.85
N ASP A 233 10.38 22.32 -3.00
CA ASP A 233 11.29 21.19 -3.21
C ASP A 233 12.47 21.28 -2.23
N ALA A 234 12.49 20.36 -1.26
CA ALA A 234 13.49 20.25 -0.21
C ALA A 234 14.50 19.13 -0.49
N THR A 235 14.36 18.36 -1.57
CA THR A 235 15.10 17.11 -1.86
C THR A 235 16.61 17.25 -1.59
N ARG A 236 17.25 18.23 -2.24
CA ARG A 236 18.68 18.46 -2.10
C ARG A 236 19.06 19.02 -0.72
N ALA A 237 18.22 19.87 -0.15
CA ALA A 237 18.48 20.49 1.16
C ALA A 237 18.38 19.46 2.29
N ALA A 238 17.44 18.52 2.17
CA ALA A 238 17.23 17.41 3.08
C ALA A 238 18.25 16.28 2.90
N GLY A 239 19.13 16.36 1.89
CA GLY A 239 20.17 15.35 1.68
C GLY A 239 19.69 14.05 1.04
N ILE A 240 18.47 14.02 0.50
CA ILE A 240 17.96 12.89 -0.29
C ILE A 240 18.79 12.81 -1.58
N LYS A 241 19.51 11.69 -1.73
CA LYS A 241 20.40 11.43 -2.86
C LYS A 241 20.00 10.11 -3.50
N ASP A 242 19.33 10.22 -4.64
CA ASP A 242 18.97 9.08 -5.47
C ASP A 242 19.88 9.05 -6.73
N PRO A 243 20.75 8.03 -6.88
CA PRO A 243 21.70 7.91 -7.98
C PRO A 243 21.08 7.29 -9.26
N ASN A 244 19.85 7.65 -9.61
CA ASN A 244 19.06 7.12 -10.75
C ASN A 244 18.54 5.70 -10.50
N TYR A 245 17.96 5.44 -9.33
CA TYR A 245 17.24 4.19 -9.08
C TYR A 245 15.81 4.27 -9.60
N TYR A 246 15.12 3.14 -9.51
CA TYR A 246 13.74 2.99 -9.98
C TYR A 246 12.79 2.95 -8.78
N GLY A 247 12.53 4.12 -8.17
CA GLY A 247 11.66 4.28 -7.02
C GLY A 247 10.24 3.75 -7.29
N PHE A 248 9.70 2.97 -6.36
CA PHE A 248 8.42 2.29 -6.56
C PHE A 248 7.48 2.34 -5.36
N GLY A 249 7.91 1.90 -4.18
CA GLY A 249 7.11 1.94 -2.96
C GLY A 249 7.72 2.87 -1.94
N VAL A 250 6.94 3.72 -1.28
CA VAL A 250 7.45 4.63 -0.23
C VAL A 250 6.54 4.64 0.99
N ILE A 251 7.16 4.77 2.17
CA ILE A 251 6.45 4.94 3.44
C ILE A 251 7.27 5.78 4.43
N PHE A 252 6.56 6.57 5.25
CA PHE A 252 7.12 7.21 6.43
C PHE A 252 6.86 6.35 7.68
N SER A 253 7.88 6.12 8.48
CA SER A 253 7.75 5.44 9.79
C SER A 253 8.93 5.81 10.68
N ASP A 254 8.75 5.73 12.00
CA ASP A 254 9.84 5.85 12.97
C ASP A 254 10.46 4.45 13.15
N PHE A 255 11.59 4.17 12.49
CA PHE A 255 12.18 2.82 12.46
C PHE A 255 13.19 2.58 13.58
N ASP A 256 13.62 3.63 14.30
CA ASP A 256 14.50 3.51 15.46
C ASP A 256 13.90 3.99 16.78
N ASN A 257 12.60 4.35 16.76
CA ASN A 257 11.82 4.82 17.90
C ASN A 257 12.40 6.09 18.54
N ASP A 258 13.03 6.97 17.76
CA ASP A 258 13.56 8.24 18.24
C ASP A 258 12.53 9.39 18.21
N GLY A 259 11.35 9.13 17.63
CA GLY A 259 10.24 10.05 17.50
C GLY A 259 10.32 10.96 16.29
N TRP A 260 11.26 10.75 15.36
CA TRP A 260 11.33 11.42 14.06
C TRP A 260 10.91 10.45 12.95
N PRO A 261 10.06 10.88 12.01
CA PRO A 261 9.71 10.03 10.87
C PRO A 261 10.91 9.83 9.94
N ASP A 262 11.26 8.58 9.69
CA ASP A 262 12.19 8.12 8.67
C ASP A 262 11.45 7.81 7.37
N ILE A 263 12.20 7.60 6.28
CA ILE A 263 11.65 7.22 4.98
C ILE A 263 12.25 5.89 4.53
N TYR A 264 11.40 4.96 4.10
CA TYR A 264 11.83 3.75 3.40
C TYR A 264 11.32 3.75 1.96
N VAL A 265 12.19 3.41 1.01
CA VAL A 265 11.87 3.35 -0.41
C VAL A 265 12.23 1.97 -0.98
N ALA A 266 11.22 1.25 -1.48
CA ALA A 266 11.42 0.06 -2.29
C ALA A 266 11.70 0.44 -3.74
N ASN A 267 12.78 -0.12 -4.28
CA ASN A 267 13.26 0.14 -5.64
C ASN A 267 13.12 -1.11 -6.52
N ASP A 268 12.73 -0.92 -7.77
CA ASP A 268 12.54 -2.02 -8.72
C ASP A 268 13.87 -2.47 -9.36
N GLY A 269 14.54 -3.44 -8.74
CA GLY A 269 15.74 -4.09 -9.29
C GLY A 269 17.04 -3.39 -8.86
N ASN A 270 16.93 -2.30 -8.11
CA ASN A 270 18.03 -1.68 -7.37
C ASN A 270 17.92 -1.99 -5.88
N PRO A 271 19.01 -1.79 -5.09
CA PRO A 271 18.91 -1.86 -3.64
C PRO A 271 17.90 -0.85 -3.09
N ASN A 272 17.09 -1.25 -2.10
CA ASN A 272 16.13 -0.36 -1.42
C ASN A 272 16.85 0.69 -0.57
N PHE A 273 16.20 1.83 -0.33
CA PHE A 273 16.72 2.88 0.56
C PHE A 273 16.05 2.83 1.93
N LEU A 274 16.86 3.11 2.95
CA LEU A 274 16.38 3.55 4.26
C LEU A 274 17.06 4.90 4.55
N PHE A 275 16.25 5.92 4.79
CA PHE A 275 16.67 7.27 5.11
C PHE A 275 16.19 7.63 6.53
N PRO A 276 16.99 7.33 7.57
CA PRO A 276 16.71 7.79 8.91
C PRO A 276 16.84 9.31 8.99
N ASN A 277 15.97 9.90 9.79
CA ASN A 277 15.92 11.34 9.99
C ASN A 277 17.00 11.76 10.98
N ASN A 278 17.82 12.74 10.62
CA ASN A 278 18.88 13.24 11.49
C ASN A 278 18.36 14.23 12.57
N GLY A 279 17.05 14.47 12.65
CA GLY A 279 16.39 15.38 13.60
C GLY A 279 16.66 16.87 13.35
N ASN A 280 17.17 17.21 12.17
CA ASN A 280 17.52 18.58 11.77
C ASN A 280 17.01 18.94 10.37
N GLY A 281 16.01 18.20 9.88
CA GLY A 281 15.44 18.34 8.55
C GLY A 281 16.29 17.74 7.44
N THR A 282 17.24 16.87 7.77
CA THR A 282 18.06 16.14 6.78
C THR A 282 18.04 14.64 7.05
N PHE A 283 18.42 13.86 6.04
CA PHE A 283 18.45 12.41 6.07
C PHE A 283 19.81 11.85 5.67
N THR A 284 20.09 10.63 6.11
CA THR A 284 21.27 9.86 5.72
C THR A 284 20.82 8.53 5.11
N GLU A 285 21.28 8.17 3.91
CA GLU A 285 20.97 6.85 3.33
C GLU A 285 21.80 5.76 4.05
N VAL A 286 21.14 4.73 4.58
CA VAL A 286 21.79 3.63 5.31
C VAL A 286 21.28 2.24 4.94
N GLY A 287 20.48 2.06 3.88
CA GLY A 287 19.78 0.81 3.55
C GLY A 287 20.68 -0.43 3.49
N VAL A 288 21.90 -0.31 2.97
CA VAL A 288 22.87 -1.41 2.95
C VAL A 288 23.41 -1.71 4.35
N LEU A 289 23.65 -0.67 5.15
CA LEU A 289 24.18 -0.80 6.51
C LEU A 289 23.12 -1.29 7.51
N SER A 290 21.85 -0.95 7.29
CA SER A 290 20.71 -1.40 8.09
C SER A 290 20.31 -2.84 7.80
N GLY A 291 20.67 -3.37 6.63
CA GLY A 291 20.28 -4.71 6.19
C GLY A 291 18.95 -4.76 5.44
N THR A 292 18.38 -3.61 5.07
CA THR A 292 17.05 -3.51 4.42
C THR A 292 17.12 -3.26 2.91
N ALA A 293 18.32 -3.12 2.34
CA ALA A 293 18.50 -2.82 0.91
C ALA A 293 18.47 -4.05 0.00
N LEU A 294 18.81 -5.23 0.51
CA LEU A 294 19.04 -6.47 -0.24
C LEU A 294 18.39 -7.64 0.49
N ASN A 295 18.21 -8.78 -0.17
CA ASN A 295 17.78 -10.01 0.51
C ASN A 295 18.93 -10.71 1.26
N GLU A 296 18.60 -11.82 1.95
CA GLU A 296 19.57 -12.65 2.69
C GLU A 296 20.79 -13.11 1.86
N ALA A 297 20.67 -13.19 0.53
CA ALA A 297 21.74 -13.55 -0.39
C ALA A 297 22.56 -12.35 -0.90
N GLY A 298 22.30 -11.15 -0.40
CA GLY A 298 22.97 -9.91 -0.83
C GLY A 298 22.58 -9.45 -2.23
N ARG A 299 21.40 -9.84 -2.73
CA ARG A 299 20.90 -9.45 -4.05
C ARG A 299 19.86 -8.35 -3.93
N ALA A 300 19.93 -7.38 -4.85
CA ALA A 300 18.83 -6.47 -5.10
C ALA A 300 17.64 -7.26 -5.66
N GLN A 301 16.45 -6.87 -5.25
CA GLN A 301 15.20 -7.45 -5.70
C GLN A 301 14.37 -6.37 -6.39
N SER A 302 13.28 -6.79 -6.99
CA SER A 302 12.36 -5.89 -7.70
C SER A 302 11.27 -5.40 -6.77
N GLY A 303 11.61 -4.48 -5.87
CA GLY A 303 10.70 -3.97 -4.83
C GLY A 303 9.54 -3.16 -5.43
N MET A 304 8.31 -3.55 -5.09
CA MET A 304 7.08 -2.97 -5.65
C MET A 304 6.25 -2.26 -4.57
N GLY A 305 5.75 -3.00 -3.60
CA GLY A 305 4.96 -2.49 -2.48
C GLY A 305 5.70 -2.58 -1.16
N VAL A 306 5.38 -1.67 -0.24
CA VAL A 306 5.92 -1.66 1.12
C VAL A 306 4.77 -1.66 2.12
N ALA A 307 4.89 -2.49 3.15
CA ALA A 307 4.06 -2.46 4.34
C ALA A 307 4.94 -2.35 5.58
N VAL A 308 4.43 -1.68 6.61
CA VAL A 308 5.11 -1.50 7.90
C VAL A 308 4.17 -1.91 9.01
N GLY A 309 4.68 -2.66 9.99
CA GLY A 309 3.90 -3.15 11.12
C GLY A 309 4.81 -3.84 12.14
N ASP A 310 4.40 -3.82 13.40
CA ASP A 310 5.05 -4.57 14.50
C ASP A 310 4.46 -5.98 14.52
N TYR A 311 5.00 -6.88 13.69
CA TYR A 311 4.37 -8.18 13.48
C TYR A 311 4.66 -9.17 14.61
N ASP A 312 5.74 -8.95 15.36
CA ASP A 312 6.16 -9.80 16.47
C ASP A 312 5.82 -9.22 17.86
N ALA A 313 5.14 -8.06 17.88
CA ALA A 313 4.71 -7.34 19.06
C ALA A 313 5.88 -6.93 19.99
N ASN A 314 7.05 -6.64 19.41
CA ASN A 314 8.24 -6.23 20.15
C ASN A 314 8.33 -4.70 20.36
N GLY A 315 7.41 -3.93 19.77
CA GLY A 315 7.35 -2.47 19.85
C GLY A 315 8.25 -1.75 18.84
N LEU A 316 8.83 -2.46 17.87
CA LEU A 316 9.61 -1.92 16.76
C LEU A 316 8.84 -2.21 15.47
N PHE A 317 8.80 -1.24 14.57
CA PHE A 317 8.18 -1.44 13.27
C PHE A 317 9.09 -2.22 12.34
N ASP A 318 8.56 -3.33 11.81
CA ASP A 318 9.18 -4.18 10.79
C ASP A 318 8.77 -3.74 9.38
N ILE A 319 9.51 -4.19 8.37
CA ILE A 319 9.27 -3.82 6.97
C ILE A 319 8.98 -5.08 6.16
N PHE A 320 7.90 -5.06 5.40
CA PHE A 320 7.59 -6.09 4.42
C PHE A 320 7.57 -5.50 3.01
N VAL A 321 8.35 -6.07 2.11
CA VAL A 321 8.49 -5.62 0.73
C VAL A 321 8.00 -6.69 -0.23
N THR A 322 7.06 -6.35 -1.10
CA THR A 322 6.64 -7.25 -2.18
C THR A 322 7.55 -7.11 -3.38
N ASN A 323 7.77 -8.22 -4.08
CA ASN A 323 8.77 -8.30 -5.14
C ASN A 323 8.25 -8.96 -6.42
N PHE A 324 9.08 -8.93 -7.46
CA PHE A 324 8.81 -9.59 -8.73
C PHE A 324 8.79 -11.12 -8.63
N ALA A 325 8.08 -11.78 -9.54
CA ALA A 325 7.98 -13.24 -9.56
C ALA A 325 9.36 -13.91 -9.72
N GLY A 326 9.69 -14.79 -8.77
CA GLY A 326 11.01 -15.43 -8.65
C GLY A 326 11.93 -14.79 -7.62
N ASP A 327 11.56 -13.63 -7.07
CA ASP A 327 12.11 -13.09 -5.83
C ASP A 327 11.13 -13.38 -4.68
N THR A 328 11.64 -13.51 -3.45
CA THR A 328 10.78 -13.64 -2.26
C THR A 328 10.14 -12.30 -1.94
N ASN A 329 8.90 -12.27 -1.46
CA ASN A 329 8.39 -11.09 -0.74
C ASN A 329 9.10 -11.04 0.61
N THR A 330 9.88 -9.99 0.84
CA THR A 330 10.92 -9.97 1.88
C THR A 330 10.39 -9.36 3.17
N LEU A 331 10.55 -10.06 4.29
CA LEU A 331 10.24 -9.58 5.64
C LEU A 331 11.55 -9.23 6.36
N TYR A 332 11.74 -7.93 6.61
CA TYR A 332 12.84 -7.40 7.40
C TYR A 332 12.37 -7.18 8.84
N GLN A 333 12.78 -8.06 9.75
CA GLN A 333 12.54 -7.90 11.18
C GLN A 333 13.47 -6.83 11.74
N ASN A 334 12.90 -5.86 12.45
CA ASN A 334 13.63 -4.80 13.13
C ASN A 334 14.24 -5.32 14.44
N MET A 335 15.56 -5.31 14.51
CA MET A 335 16.34 -5.73 15.68
C MET A 335 16.69 -4.54 16.60
N GLY A 336 16.20 -3.34 16.25
CA GLY A 336 16.44 -2.08 16.93
C GLY A 336 17.67 -1.35 16.42
N LYS A 337 17.70 -0.02 16.65
CA LYS A 337 18.80 0.87 16.24
C LYS A 337 19.12 0.77 14.74
N LEU A 338 18.07 0.73 13.91
CA LEU A 338 18.17 0.66 12.46
C LEU A 338 18.86 -0.61 11.93
N LEU A 339 18.94 -1.68 12.73
CA LEU A 339 19.45 -2.97 12.28
C LEU A 339 18.28 -3.91 11.99
N PHE A 340 18.28 -4.51 10.82
CA PHE A 340 17.24 -5.42 10.37
C PHE A 340 17.80 -6.76 9.93
N ALA A 341 17.01 -7.81 10.09
CA ALA A 341 17.30 -9.13 9.60
C ALA A 341 16.24 -9.56 8.59
N ASP A 342 16.64 -10.08 7.43
CA ASP A 342 15.74 -10.79 6.53
C ASP A 342 15.33 -12.11 7.20
N THR A 343 14.07 -12.20 7.63
CA THR A 343 13.50 -13.39 8.29
C THR A 343 12.56 -14.17 7.38
N THR A 344 12.47 -13.82 6.10
CA THR A 344 11.48 -14.33 5.13
C THR A 344 11.38 -15.86 5.10
N SER A 345 12.52 -16.52 4.97
CA SER A 345 12.62 -17.98 4.88
C SER A 345 12.24 -18.65 6.21
N ILE A 346 12.72 -18.11 7.33
CA ILE A 346 12.40 -18.66 8.64
C ILE A 346 10.97 -18.35 9.06
N ALA A 347 10.37 -17.24 8.62
CA ALA A 347 8.99 -16.88 8.90
C ALA A 347 7.98 -17.71 8.09
N GLY A 348 8.43 -18.45 7.07
CA GLY A 348 7.58 -19.31 6.24
C GLY A 348 6.94 -18.59 5.05
N LEU A 349 7.47 -17.43 4.65
CA LEU A 349 6.95 -16.59 3.55
C LEU A 349 7.65 -16.85 2.20
N GLY A 350 8.89 -17.35 2.24
CA GLY A 350 9.76 -17.42 1.06
C GLY A 350 9.22 -18.28 -0.08
N GLU A 351 8.98 -19.58 0.14
CA GLU A 351 8.66 -20.52 -0.95
C GLU A 351 7.37 -20.16 -1.71
N ILE A 352 6.37 -19.64 -1.00
CA ILE A 352 5.06 -19.34 -1.57
C ILE A 352 5.12 -18.09 -2.44
N SER A 353 5.79 -17.04 -1.96
CA SER A 353 5.87 -15.75 -2.65
C SER A 353 6.63 -15.83 -3.98
N LEU A 354 7.59 -16.75 -4.14
CA LEU A 354 8.35 -16.94 -5.38
C LEU A 354 7.49 -17.19 -6.64
N GLN A 355 6.27 -17.69 -6.48
CA GLN A 355 5.37 -17.97 -7.61
C GLN A 355 4.60 -16.75 -8.12
N TYR A 356 4.53 -15.68 -7.32
CA TYR A 356 3.65 -14.55 -7.56
C TYR A 356 4.45 -13.26 -7.76
N LEU A 357 3.84 -12.31 -8.47
CA LEU A 357 4.36 -10.95 -8.58
C LEU A 357 3.52 -10.09 -7.64
N GLY A 358 4.13 -9.69 -6.51
CA GLY A 358 3.48 -8.94 -5.45
C GLY A 358 3.43 -7.44 -5.71
N TRP A 359 2.37 -6.80 -5.19
CA TRP A 359 2.14 -5.36 -5.29
C TRP A 359 1.72 -4.80 -3.92
N GLY A 360 0.52 -4.19 -3.82
CA GLY A 360 0.00 -3.69 -2.56
C GLY A 360 -0.04 -4.77 -1.48
N ALA A 361 0.53 -4.44 -0.32
CA ALA A 361 0.55 -5.28 0.86
C ALA A 361 0.18 -4.47 2.10
N GLY A 362 -0.20 -5.16 3.17
CA GLY A 362 -0.51 -4.54 4.44
C GLY A 362 -0.41 -5.54 5.58
N PHE A 363 -0.04 -5.03 6.75
CA PHE A 363 -0.16 -5.73 8.02
C PHE A 363 -1.53 -5.42 8.63
N GLU A 364 -2.35 -6.43 8.84
CA GLU A 364 -3.71 -6.29 9.36
C GLU A 364 -4.04 -7.47 10.26
N ASP A 365 -4.63 -7.23 11.42
CA ASP A 365 -5.07 -8.30 12.32
C ASP A 365 -6.47 -8.80 11.90
N PHE A 366 -6.53 -9.75 10.96
CA PHE A 366 -7.80 -10.19 10.37
C PHE A 366 -8.65 -11.03 11.32
N ASP A 367 -8.04 -11.70 12.30
CA ASP A 367 -8.75 -12.55 13.25
C ASP A 367 -8.84 -11.98 14.69
N ASN A 368 -8.31 -10.76 14.88
CA ASN A 368 -8.32 -10.00 16.12
C ASN A 368 -7.61 -10.73 17.27
N ASP A 369 -6.52 -11.46 16.98
CA ASP A 369 -5.73 -12.16 18.00
C ASP A 369 -4.57 -11.33 18.57
N GLY A 370 -4.37 -10.11 18.05
CA GLY A 370 -3.37 -9.15 18.49
C GLY A 370 -2.02 -9.30 17.77
N LEU A 371 -1.91 -10.22 16.80
CA LEU A 371 -0.74 -10.37 15.95
C LEU A 371 -1.12 -9.98 14.51
N PRO A 372 -0.51 -8.95 13.92
CA PRO A 372 -0.83 -8.57 12.54
C PRO A 372 -0.52 -9.70 11.55
N ASP A 373 -1.50 -10.03 10.71
CA ASP A 373 -1.37 -10.90 9.55
C ASP A 373 -0.86 -10.10 8.33
N ILE A 374 -0.50 -10.79 7.24
CA ILE A 374 -0.08 -10.12 6.00
C ILE A 374 -1.06 -10.43 4.87
N PHE A 375 -1.48 -9.39 4.15
CA PHE A 375 -2.17 -9.53 2.86
C PHE A 375 -1.26 -9.10 1.71
N VAL A 376 -1.34 -9.79 0.57
CA VAL A 376 -0.64 -9.40 -0.66
C VAL A 376 -1.57 -9.45 -1.88
N ALA A 377 -1.66 -8.33 -2.60
CA ALA A 377 -2.27 -8.25 -3.91
C ALA A 377 -1.26 -8.67 -4.99
N ASN A 378 -1.68 -9.60 -5.86
CA ASN A 378 -0.81 -10.14 -6.90
C ASN A 378 -1.35 -9.91 -8.31
N GLY A 379 -0.42 -9.87 -9.26
CA GLY A 379 -0.71 -9.80 -10.68
C GLY A 379 0.57 -9.69 -11.50
N HIS A 380 0.78 -10.58 -12.47
CA HIS A 380 1.99 -10.53 -13.27
C HIS A 380 1.98 -9.33 -14.24
N VAL A 381 3.12 -8.70 -14.54
CA VAL A 381 3.21 -7.57 -15.50
C VAL A 381 3.13 -8.03 -16.95
N TYR A 382 3.58 -9.25 -17.24
CA TYR A 382 3.64 -9.79 -18.60
C TYR A 382 2.46 -10.75 -18.86
N PRO A 383 1.49 -10.41 -19.72
CA PRO A 383 0.46 -11.34 -20.18
C PRO A 383 1.04 -12.60 -20.85
N GLN A 384 2.25 -12.50 -21.39
CA GLN A 384 2.91 -13.56 -22.15
C GLN A 384 3.26 -14.80 -21.32
N VAL A 385 3.31 -14.69 -19.98
CA VAL A 385 3.56 -15.85 -19.12
C VAL A 385 2.47 -16.90 -19.23
N ASP A 386 1.25 -16.52 -19.64
CA ASP A 386 0.16 -17.48 -19.91
C ASP A 386 0.45 -18.42 -21.09
N THR A 387 1.48 -18.12 -21.90
CA THR A 387 1.95 -19.01 -22.97
C THR A 387 3.02 -19.99 -22.52
N LEU A 388 3.51 -19.87 -21.27
CA LEU A 388 4.54 -20.72 -20.70
C LEU A 388 3.92 -21.79 -19.81
N ASP A 389 4.52 -22.98 -19.81
CA ASP A 389 4.26 -24.02 -18.80
C ASP A 389 5.23 -23.86 -17.62
N ALA A 390 5.19 -22.68 -16.98
CA ALA A 390 6.14 -22.29 -15.92
C ALA A 390 5.47 -22.08 -14.55
N GLY A 391 4.17 -22.41 -14.42
CA GLY A 391 3.40 -22.22 -13.19
C GLY A 391 3.07 -20.76 -12.84
N GLN A 392 3.41 -19.80 -13.72
CA GLN A 392 3.06 -18.39 -13.56
C GLN A 392 1.96 -17.99 -14.54
N HIS A 393 1.02 -17.20 -14.06
CA HIS A 393 -0.11 -16.68 -14.84
C HIS A 393 -0.22 -15.16 -14.72
N TYR A 394 -0.78 -14.52 -15.74
CA TYR A 394 -1.00 -13.08 -15.74
C TYR A 394 -1.93 -12.65 -14.61
N ALA A 395 -3.08 -13.31 -14.53
CA ALA A 395 -4.01 -13.16 -13.43
C ALA A 395 -3.58 -14.08 -12.29
N GLN A 396 -3.39 -13.52 -11.10
CA GLN A 396 -2.87 -14.25 -9.93
C GLN A 396 -3.84 -14.13 -8.76
N ARG A 397 -3.85 -15.14 -7.88
CA ARG A 397 -4.61 -15.08 -6.62
C ARG A 397 -3.89 -14.18 -5.61
N LYS A 398 -4.61 -13.67 -4.63
CA LYS A 398 -4.01 -12.92 -3.52
C LYS A 398 -3.42 -13.91 -2.52
N GLU A 399 -2.53 -13.43 -1.67
CA GLU A 399 -1.99 -14.19 -0.54
C GLU A 399 -2.50 -13.58 0.76
N ILE A 400 -2.81 -14.44 1.72
CA ILE A 400 -3.12 -14.06 3.11
C ILE A 400 -2.30 -14.97 4.00
N TYR A 401 -1.45 -14.38 4.82
CA TYR A 401 -0.56 -15.08 5.71
C TYR A 401 -0.98 -14.80 7.14
N ARG A 402 -1.49 -15.82 7.81
CA ARG A 402 -1.84 -15.69 9.23
C ARG A 402 -0.60 -15.78 10.10
N ASN A 403 -0.42 -14.81 10.98
CA ASN A 403 0.60 -14.81 12.01
C ASN A 403 0.23 -15.83 13.10
N LEU A 404 1.15 -16.72 13.44
CA LEU A 404 0.88 -17.83 14.37
C LEU A 404 1.35 -17.53 15.80
N ASP A 405 2.46 -16.81 15.92
CA ASP A 405 3.20 -16.68 17.18
C ASP A 405 4.19 -15.50 17.20
N GLY A 406 4.12 -14.56 16.25
CA GLY A 406 5.09 -13.47 16.11
C GLY A 406 6.42 -13.90 15.46
N GLY A 407 6.56 -15.15 15.02
CA GLY A 407 7.76 -15.62 14.33
C GLY A 407 7.49 -16.48 13.10
N LYS A 408 6.27 -17.02 12.96
CA LYS A 408 5.86 -17.88 11.85
C LYS A 408 4.53 -17.45 11.27
N PHE A 409 4.44 -17.58 9.95
CA PHE A 409 3.22 -17.35 9.19
C PHE A 409 2.72 -18.62 8.52
N ARG A 410 1.40 -18.69 8.28
CA ARG A 410 0.75 -19.73 7.48
C ARG A 410 -0.11 -19.12 6.38
N GLU A 411 0.14 -19.50 5.13
CA GLU A 411 -0.71 -19.10 3.99
C GLU A 411 -2.11 -19.72 4.12
N LEU A 412 -3.13 -18.87 4.04
CA LEU A 412 -4.53 -19.23 4.30
C LEU A 412 -5.46 -19.13 3.09
N ALA A 413 -5.04 -18.61 1.94
CA ALA A 413 -5.98 -18.31 0.85
C ALA A 413 -6.77 -19.55 0.39
N ARG A 414 -6.16 -20.76 0.38
CA ARG A 414 -6.89 -21.99 0.05
C ARG A 414 -7.91 -22.40 1.11
N ASP A 415 -7.63 -22.12 2.37
CA ASP A 415 -8.51 -22.43 3.49
C ASP A 415 -9.69 -21.45 3.55
N LEU A 416 -9.43 -20.17 3.24
CA LEU A 416 -10.44 -19.11 3.20
C LEU A 416 -11.35 -19.23 1.96
N GLY A 417 -10.79 -19.60 0.81
CA GLY A 417 -11.53 -19.68 -0.44
C GLY A 417 -12.01 -18.30 -0.94
N GLY A 418 -13.13 -18.30 -1.66
CA GLY A 418 -13.80 -17.07 -2.08
C GLY A 418 -12.95 -16.15 -2.98
N ASP A 419 -13.11 -14.84 -2.79
CA ASP A 419 -12.52 -13.80 -3.64
C ASP A 419 -10.98 -13.75 -3.58
N VAL A 420 -10.38 -14.26 -2.51
CA VAL A 420 -8.93 -14.37 -2.34
C VAL A 420 -8.33 -15.30 -3.41
N LEU A 421 -9.03 -16.37 -3.75
CA LEU A 421 -8.61 -17.34 -4.78
C LEU A 421 -8.93 -16.91 -6.22
N ILE A 422 -9.78 -15.91 -6.42
CA ILE A 422 -10.14 -15.45 -7.77
C ILE A 422 -8.91 -14.78 -8.40
N PRO A 423 -8.33 -15.36 -9.47
CA PRO A 423 -7.17 -14.79 -10.12
C PRO A 423 -7.54 -13.48 -10.80
N LYS A 424 -6.79 -12.42 -10.50
CA LYS A 424 -6.90 -11.10 -11.14
C LYS A 424 -5.51 -10.51 -11.28
N SER A 425 -5.32 -9.56 -12.19
CA SER A 425 -4.12 -8.72 -12.19
C SER A 425 -4.35 -7.57 -11.22
N SER A 426 -4.09 -7.81 -9.93
CA SER A 426 -4.30 -6.82 -8.86
C SER A 426 -2.97 -6.08 -8.62
N ARG A 427 -3.01 -4.75 -8.54
CA ARG A 427 -1.80 -3.90 -8.42
C ARG A 427 -1.73 -3.08 -7.13
N GLY A 428 -2.82 -3.03 -6.38
CA GLY A 428 -2.91 -2.23 -5.16
C GLY A 428 -3.87 -2.87 -4.18
N ALA A 429 -3.73 -2.47 -2.93
CA ALA A 429 -4.59 -2.86 -1.83
C ALA A 429 -4.81 -1.64 -0.94
N ALA A 430 -5.98 -1.56 -0.33
CA ALA A 430 -6.31 -0.58 0.68
C ALA A 430 -7.09 -1.27 1.79
N PHE A 431 -6.84 -0.84 3.01
CA PHE A 431 -7.37 -1.47 4.21
C PHE A 431 -8.11 -0.43 5.04
N GLY A 432 -9.18 -0.87 5.69
CA GLY A 432 -10.03 0.00 6.49
C GLY A 432 -11.22 -0.77 7.03
N ASP A 433 -11.63 -0.43 8.24
CA ASP A 433 -12.87 -0.93 8.81
C ASP A 433 -14.05 -0.16 8.21
N LEU A 434 -14.87 -0.87 7.43
CA LEU A 434 -16.08 -0.31 6.81
C LEU A 434 -17.31 -0.42 7.73
N SER A 435 -17.19 -1.08 8.88
CA SER A 435 -18.30 -1.21 9.84
C SER A 435 -18.36 0.00 10.76
N ILE A 436 -19.44 0.77 10.64
CA ILE A 436 -19.75 1.96 11.43
C ILE A 436 -20.85 1.62 12.45
#